data_AF-A0AAU9RFG8-F1
#
_entry.id   AF-A0AAU9RFG8-F1
#
_cell.length_a   1.000
_cell.length_b   1.000
_cell.length_c   1.000
_cell.angle_alpha   90.00
_cell.angle_beta   90.00
_cell.angle_gamma   90.00
#
_symmetry.space_group_name_H-M   'P 1'
#
loop_
_entity.id
_entity.type
_entity.pdbx_description
1 polymer ?
#
loop_
_entity_poly.entity_id
_entity_poly.type
_entity_poly.pdbx_seq_one_letter_code
_entity_poly.pdbx_strand_id
1 'polypeptide(L)' 'MDYGSNLAIRVINTRIWPEHRSFNDDRLKPVLVKWKEECVARKGVSASSCNRKLIGARLLHQI' A
#
# COMPACT_ATOMS: atom_id res chain seq x y z
N MET A 1 -4.45 11.11 -15.73
CA MET A 1 -4.96 9.81 -16.18
C MET A 1 -4.80 8.84 -15.04
N ASP A 2 -5.89 8.23 -14.59
CA ASP A 2 -5.96 7.37 -13.41
C ASP A 2 -6.38 5.96 -13.85
N TYR A 3 -5.46 5.25 -14.51
CA TYR A 3 -5.70 3.91 -15.05
C TYR A 3 -5.56 2.87 -13.93
N GLY A 4 -6.57 1.99 -13.81
CA GLY A 4 -6.52 0.88 -12.87
C GLY A 4 -6.76 1.25 -11.39
N SER A 5 -7.23 2.45 -11.06
CA SER A 5 -7.54 2.85 -9.67
C SER A 5 -8.63 2.03 -8.99
N ASN A 6 -9.42 1.30 -9.77
CA ASN A 6 -10.47 0.41 -9.27
C ASN A 6 -9.99 -1.04 -9.08
N LEU A 7 -8.73 -1.34 -9.39
CA LEU A 7 -8.08 -2.64 -9.28
C LEU A 7 -6.97 -2.59 -8.21
N ALA A 8 -6.97 -3.54 -7.28
CA ALA A 8 -5.84 -3.75 -6.39
C ALA A 8 -5.14 -5.06 -6.76
N ILE A 9 -3.81 -5.02 -6.75
CA ILE A 9 -2.96 -6.19 -6.97
C ILE A 9 -2.25 -6.48 -5.66
N ARG A 10 -2.41 -7.70 -5.15
CA ARG A 10 -1.68 -8.17 -3.97
C ARG A 10 -0.35 -8.76 -4.40
N VAL A 11 0.74 -8.24 -3.84
CA VAL A 11 2.09 -8.73 -4.08
C VAL A 11 2.60 -9.42 -2.81
N ILE A 12 3.18 -10.61 -2.95
CA ILE A 12 3.84 -11.34 -1.87
C ILE A 12 5.35 -11.26 -2.14
N ASN A 13 6.06 -10.57 -1.26
CA ASN A 13 7.47 -10.25 -1.39
C ASN A 13 8.13 -10.25 0.00
N THR A 14 9.46 -10.24 0.02
CA THR A 14 10.22 -10.21 1.27
C THR A 14 10.27 -8.82 1.91
N ARG A 15 10.39 -7.75 1.09
CA ARG A 15 10.50 -6.35 1.55
C ARG A 15 9.95 -5.34 0.57
N ILE A 16 9.51 -4.19 1.09
CA ILE A 16 9.00 -3.05 0.34
C ILE A 16 9.66 -1.77 0.87
N TRP A 17 9.88 -0.78 0.00
CA TRP A 17 10.38 0.57 0.33
C TRP A 17 9.32 1.61 -0.09
N PRO A 18 8.35 1.92 0.79
CA PRO A 18 7.23 2.82 0.48
C PRO A 18 7.63 4.25 0.11
N GLU A 19 8.81 4.70 0.54
CA GLU A 19 9.38 6.01 0.24
C GLU A 19 9.87 6.15 -1.21
N HIS A 20 10.00 5.04 -1.95
CA HIS A 20 10.49 5.07 -3.31
C HIS A 20 9.51 5.80 -4.24
N ARG A 21 10.03 6.60 -5.20
CA ARG A 21 9.22 7.43 -6.13
C ARG A 21 8.13 6.67 -6.90
N SER A 22 8.28 5.36 -7.07
CA SER A 22 7.29 4.50 -7.74
C SER A 22 5.97 4.39 -6.96
N PHE A 23 6.00 4.71 -5.66
CA PHE A 23 4.82 4.76 -4.80
C PHE A 23 4.24 6.18 -4.64
N ASN A 24 4.73 7.19 -5.37
CA ASN A 24 4.12 8.52 -5.35
C ASN A 24 2.64 8.46 -5.78
N ASP A 25 1.78 9.11 -5.02
CA ASP A 25 0.32 9.12 -5.18
C ASP A 25 -0.28 10.50 -5.52
N ASP A 26 0.53 11.53 -5.81
CA ASP A 26 0.10 12.92 -6.07
C ASP A 26 -1.01 13.06 -7.12
N ARG A 27 -1.05 12.16 -8.10
CA ARG A 27 -2.01 12.18 -9.22
C ARG A 27 -3.07 11.07 -9.13
N LEU A 28 -3.13 10.35 -8.01
CA LEU A 28 -4.10 9.29 -7.77
C LEU A 28 -5.31 9.83 -7.01
N LYS A 29 -6.48 9.34 -7.38
CA LYS A 29 -7.72 9.62 -6.65
C LYS A 29 -7.72 8.91 -5.29
N PRO A 30 -8.56 9.35 -4.33
CA PRO A 30 -8.73 8.67 -3.06
C PRO A 30 -9.03 7.17 -3.23
N VAL A 31 -8.53 6.37 -2.30
CA VAL A 31 -8.79 4.93 -2.26
C VAL A 31 -10.29 4.69 -2.08
N LEU A 32 -10.88 3.82 -2.90
CA LEU A 32 -12.28 3.47 -2.76
C LEU A 32 -12.53 2.72 -1.44
N VAL A 33 -13.61 3.08 -0.74
CA VAL A 33 -14.05 2.53 0.56
C VAL A 33 -14.21 1.00 0.56
N LYS A 34 -14.33 0.38 -0.62
CA LYS A 34 -14.42 -1.08 -0.78
C LYS A 34 -13.15 -1.82 -0.32
N TRP A 35 -12.00 -1.16 -0.27
CA TRP A 35 -10.75 -1.75 0.18
C TRP A 35 -10.64 -1.64 1.70
N LYS A 36 -10.77 -2.78 2.39
CA LYS A 36 -10.74 -2.86 3.87
C LYS A 36 -9.39 -3.29 4.43
N GLU A 37 -8.41 -3.56 3.57
CA GLU A 37 -7.08 -3.97 4.01
C GLU A 37 -6.37 -2.76 4.64
N GLU A 38 -5.86 -2.95 5.85
CA GLU A 38 -5.18 -1.90 6.60
C GLU A 38 -3.67 -2.04 6.50
N CYS A 39 -2.98 -0.91 6.57
CA CYS A 39 -1.53 -0.90 6.78
C CYS A 39 -1.22 -1.13 8.24
N VAL A 40 -0.93 -2.39 8.55
CA VAL A 40 -0.68 -2.83 9.92
C VAL A 40 0.73 -2.44 10.30
N ALA A 41 0.87 -1.51 11.25
CA ALA A 41 2.16 -1.18 11.84
C ALA A 41 2.77 -2.43 12.51
N ARG A 42 3.85 -2.95 11.93
CA ARG A 42 4.60 -4.13 12.41
C ARG A 42 6.07 -3.92 12.05
N LYS A 43 6.99 -4.57 12.78
CA LYS A 43 8.45 -4.44 12.64
C LYS A 43 8.90 -4.24 11.17
N GLY A 44 9.34 -3.03 10.83
CA GLY A 44 9.78 -2.66 9.47
C GLY A 44 8.72 -2.00 8.55
N VAL A 45 7.46 -1.87 8.98
CA VAL A 45 6.37 -1.18 8.27
C VAL A 45 5.67 -0.24 9.26
N SER A 46 5.68 1.06 8.96
CA SER A 46 4.89 2.04 9.71
C SER A 46 3.46 2.10 9.15
N ALA A 47 2.45 2.34 9.98
CA ALA A 47 1.11 2.65 9.48
C ALA A 47 1.12 3.91 8.57
N SER A 48 2.07 4.83 8.79
CA SER A 48 2.29 6.01 7.95
C SER A 48 2.94 5.72 6.60
N SER A 49 3.33 4.47 6.33
CA SER A 49 3.96 4.08 5.07
C SER A 49 2.99 3.97 3.90
N CYS A 50 1.68 3.99 4.16
CA CYS A 50 0.67 3.81 3.14
C CYS A 50 0.06 5.11 2.66
N ASN A 51 -0.39 5.07 1.41
CA ASN A 51 -0.90 6.22 0.67
C ASN A 51 -1.92 5.74 -0.39
N ARG A 52 -2.30 6.59 -1.35
CA ARG A 52 -3.29 6.18 -2.37
C ARG A 52 -2.73 5.18 -3.40
N LYS A 53 -1.43 4.89 -3.41
CA LYS A 53 -0.78 3.87 -4.25
C LYS A 53 -0.54 2.55 -3.52
N LEU A 54 0.11 2.60 -2.36
CA LEU A 54 0.29 1.47 -1.45
C LEU A 54 -0.84 1.51 -0.42
N ILE A 55 -1.94 0.84 -0.73
CA ILE A 55 -3.18 0.93 0.04
C ILE A 55 -3.28 -0.08 1.19
N GLY A 56 -2.37 -1.07 1.24
CA GLY A 56 -2.35 -2.14 2.24
C GLY A 56 -0.96 -2.77 2.33
N ALA A 57 -0.48 -2.98 3.56
CA ALA A 57 0.81 -3.61 3.83
C ALA A 57 0.74 -4.42 5.12
N ARG A 58 1.07 -5.72 5.03
CA ARG A 58 1.06 -6.65 6.16
C ARG A 58 2.20 -7.64 6.03
N LEU A 59 2.91 -7.87 7.13
CA LEU A 59 3.84 -8.98 7.24
C LEU A 59 3.07 -10.29 7.49
N LEU A 60 3.26 -11.29 6.62
CA LEU A 60 2.56 -12.58 6.72
C LEU A 60 3.13 -13.48 7.81
N HIS A 61 4.44 -13.36 8.09
CA HIS A 61 5.12 -14.10 9.14
C HIS A 61 5.75 -13.12 10.14
N GLN A 62 5.22 -13.07 11.36
CA GLN A 62 5.92 -12.56 12.53
C GLN A 62 6.19 -13.73 13.46
N ILE A 63 7.47 -14.01 13.68
CA ILE A 63 7.93 -14.75 14.86
C ILE A 63 8.20 -13.69 15.93
#